data_AF-A0AAN7CNA8-F1
#
_entry.id   AF-A0AAN7CNA8-F1
#
_cell.length_a   1.000
_cell.length_b   1.000
_cell.length_c   1.000
_cell.angle_alpha   90.00
_cell.angle_beta   90.00
_cell.angle_gamma   90.00
#
_symmetry.space_group_name_H-M   'P 1'
#
loop_
_entity.id
_entity.type
_entity.pdbx_description
1 polymer ?
#
loop_
_entity_poly.entity_id
_entity_poly.type
_entity_poly.pdbx_seq_one_letter_code
_entity_poly.pdbx_strand_id
1 'polypeptide(L)'
;MDRDASSATNLLERKNILIADILTSVRDYFNLALAPVDDTASAGQTAERSLAMETKLSAVIKSTEDLVSLSRRIRELWIIGALKPVTGEVDHNMDLDSEQVFSLLNTLRDRQRQNMLQHAAAAGGGFTYEVAGHEGHEGQIEPISEPK
;
A
#
# COMPACT_ATOMS: atom_id res chain seq x y z
N MET A 1 11.40 -10.77 18.76
CA MET A 1 10.26 -11.68 19.03
C MET A 1 8.92 -10.90 19.10
N ASP A 2 8.87 -9.64 18.67
CA ASP A 2 7.76 -8.72 18.96
C ASP A 2 6.73 -8.54 17.83
N ARG A 3 6.98 -9.12 16.65
CA ARG A 3 6.13 -8.91 15.46
C ARG A 3 4.82 -9.71 15.49
N ASP A 4 4.83 -10.89 16.10
CA ASP A 4 3.64 -11.75 16.24
C ASP A 4 2.67 -11.19 17.29
N ALA A 5 3.21 -10.60 18.37
CA ALA A 5 2.41 -9.88 19.36
C ALA A 5 1.70 -8.68 18.73
N SER A 6 2.37 -7.93 17.84
CA SER A 6 1.80 -6.78 17.12
C SER A 6 0.70 -7.19 16.12
N SER A 7 0.86 -8.33 15.44
CA SER A 7 -0.17 -8.84 14.53
C SER A 7 -1.41 -9.35 15.29
N ALA A 8 -1.21 -10.04 16.41
CA ALA A 8 -2.31 -10.51 17.25
C ALA A 8 -3.08 -9.36 17.92
N THR A 9 -2.38 -8.32 18.40
CA THR A 9 -3.04 -7.12 18.96
C THR A 9 -3.79 -6.35 17.89
N ASN A 10 -3.28 -6.26 16.66
CA ASN A 10 -3.98 -5.62 15.53
C ASN A 10 -5.30 -6.35 15.18
N LEU A 11 -5.30 -7.69 15.18
CA LEU A 11 -6.51 -8.48 14.90
C LEU A 11 -7.55 -8.34 16.02
N LEU A 12 -7.11 -8.34 17.29
CA LEU A 12 -7.99 -8.13 18.44
C LEU A 12 -8.59 -6.72 18.45
N GLU A 13 -7.79 -5.71 18.13
CA GLU A 13 -8.24 -4.33 17.99
C GLU A 13 -9.28 -4.20 16.88
N ARG A 14 -8.99 -4.78 15.70
CA ARG A 14 -9.95 -4.78 14.59
C ARG A 14 -11.26 -5.48 14.93
N LYS A 15 -11.20 -6.59 15.66
CA LYS A 15 -12.41 -7.27 16.16
C LYS A 15 -13.21 -6.36 17.11
N ASN A 16 -12.54 -5.68 18.04
CA ASN A 16 -13.21 -4.79 18.99
C ASN A 16 -13.86 -3.59 18.28
N ILE A 17 -13.18 -3.00 17.29
CA ILE A 17 -13.73 -1.93 16.45
C ILE A 17 -14.98 -2.40 15.71
N LEU A 18 -14.95 -3.57 15.06
CA LEU A 18 -16.11 -4.11 14.35
C LEU A 18 -17.30 -4.39 15.29
N ILE A 19 -17.05 -4.95 16.48
CA ILE A 19 -18.11 -5.17 17.47
C ILE A 19 -18.70 -3.84 17.95
N ALA A 20 -17.85 -2.85 18.22
CA ALA A 20 -18.31 -1.52 18.63
C ALA A 20 -19.14 -0.86 17.52
N ASP A 21 -18.73 -1.01 16.26
CA ASP A 21 -19.43 -0.47 15.09
C ASP A 21 -20.79 -1.13 14.87
N ILE A 22 -20.89 -2.46 15.02
CA ILE A 22 -22.16 -3.20 15.01
C ILE A 22 -23.09 -2.67 16.11
N LEU A 23 -22.60 -2.61 17.36
CA LEU A 23 -23.40 -2.18 18.51
C LEU A 23 -23.87 -0.73 18.37
N THR A 24 -23.01 0.15 17.86
CA THR A 24 -23.32 1.56 17.62
C THR A 24 -24.37 1.70 16.52
N SER A 25 -24.21 0.98 15.40
CA SER A 25 -25.16 1.02 14.29
C SER A 25 -26.54 0.47 14.67
N VAL A 26 -26.59 -0.59 15.48
CA VAL A 26 -27.86 -1.14 16.02
C VAL A 26 -28.52 -0.15 16.99
N ARG A 27 -27.74 0.48 17.88
CA ARG A 27 -28.24 1.51 18.79
C ARG A 27 -28.83 2.69 18.01
N ASP A 28 -28.12 3.18 17.00
CA ASP A 28 -28.56 4.28 16.15
C ASP A 28 -29.85 3.94 15.40
N TYR A 29 -29.96 2.70 14.89
CA TYR A 29 -31.17 2.21 14.26
C TYR A 29 -32.37 2.25 15.22
N PHE A 30 -32.22 1.72 16.44
CA PHE A 30 -33.30 1.76 17.43
C PHE A 30 -33.64 3.18 17.87
N ASN A 31 -32.66 4.07 18.02
CA ASN A 31 -32.92 5.48 18.32
C ASN A 31 -33.73 6.14 17.21
N LEU A 32 -33.45 5.80 15.95
CA LEU A 32 -34.19 6.34 14.81
C LEU A 32 -35.61 5.74 14.70
N ALA A 33 -35.77 4.47 15.04
CA ALA A 33 -37.06 3.76 15.00
C ALA A 33 -37.98 4.13 16.16
N LEU A 34 -37.43 4.40 17.34
CA LEU A 34 -38.16 4.76 18.55
C LEU A 34 -38.26 6.28 18.76
N ALA A 35 -37.68 7.08 17.87
CA ALA A 35 -37.78 8.53 17.93
C ALA A 35 -39.26 8.95 17.89
N PRO A 36 -39.73 9.80 18.82
CA PRO A 36 -41.09 10.29 18.80
C PRO A 36 -41.35 11.02 17.47
N VAL A 37 -42.49 10.70 16.86
CA VAL A 37 -42.96 11.36 15.65
C VAL A 37 -43.77 12.57 16.10
N ASP A 38 -43.27 13.77 15.82
CA ASP A 38 -44.05 15.00 16.01
C ASP A 38 -45.27 14.96 15.08
N ASP A 39 -46.40 15.49 15.57
CA ASP A 39 -47.68 15.55 14.85
C ASP A 39 -47.62 16.42 13.57
N THR A 40 -46.49 17.11 13.34
CA THR A 40 -46.17 17.90 12.15
C THR A 40 -45.23 17.18 11.18
N ALA A 41 -44.95 15.89 11.37
CA ALA A 41 -44.01 15.14 10.54
C ALA A 41 -44.48 15.10 9.08
N SER A 42 -43.74 15.80 8.22
CA SER A 42 -43.99 15.82 6.77
C SER A 42 -43.59 14.49 6.14
N ALA A 43 -44.24 14.11 5.03
CA ALA A 43 -43.90 12.91 4.26
C ALA A 43 -42.40 12.84 3.88
N GLY A 44 -41.76 14.00 3.68
CA GLY A 44 -40.31 14.08 3.44
C GLY A 44 -39.45 13.61 4.63
N GLN A 45 -39.85 13.94 5.86
CA GLN A 45 -39.14 13.52 7.08
C GLN A 45 -39.31 12.02 7.33
N THR A 46 -40.47 11.46 6.99
CA THR A 46 -40.69 10.00 7.05
C THR A 46 -39.82 9.26 6.03
N ALA A 47 -39.71 9.78 4.80
CA ALA A 47 -38.86 9.19 3.77
C ALA A 47 -37.36 9.29 4.12
N GLU A 48 -36.93 10.42 4.68
CA GLU A 48 -35.57 10.59 5.21
C GLU A 48 -35.27 9.57 6.31
N ARG A 49 -36.20 9.41 7.26
CA ARG A 49 -36.06 8.42 8.34
C ARG A 49 -36.00 7.00 7.81
N SER A 50 -36.82 6.62 6.83
CA SER A 50 -36.75 5.28 6.24
C SER A 50 -35.41 5.03 5.53
N LEU A 51 -34.88 6.02 4.82
CA LEU A 51 -33.57 5.92 4.16
C LEU A 51 -32.44 5.82 5.20
N ALA A 52 -32.49 6.65 6.25
CA ALA A 52 -31.52 6.60 7.33
C ALA A 52 -31.57 5.24 8.07
N MET A 53 -32.75 4.64 8.27
CA MET A 53 -32.88 3.28 8.81
C MET A 53 -32.23 2.23 7.90
N GLU A 54 -32.47 2.29 6.59
CA GLU A 54 -31.91 1.35 5.61
C GLU A 54 -30.38 1.43 5.55
N THR A 55 -29.82 2.64 5.59
CA THR A 55 -28.36 2.83 5.61
C THR A 55 -27.72 2.28 6.89
N LYS A 56 -28.35 2.47 8.06
CA LYS A 56 -27.87 1.91 9.32
C LYS A 56 -27.94 0.38 9.33
N LEU A 57 -29.00 -0.21 8.77
CA LEU A 57 -29.09 -1.67 8.62
C LEU A 57 -28.00 -2.21 7.68
N SER A 58 -27.76 -1.53 6.56
CA SER A 58 -26.72 -1.91 5.60
C SER A 58 -25.32 -1.84 6.22
N ALA A 59 -25.07 -0.84 7.09
CA ALA A 59 -23.83 -0.75 7.86
C ALA A 59 -23.63 -1.95 8.80
N VAL A 60 -24.69 -2.40 9.49
CA VAL A 60 -24.64 -3.60 10.36
C VAL A 60 -24.29 -4.86 9.55
N ILE A 61 -24.93 -5.04 8.39
CA ILE A 61 -24.67 -6.19 7.51
C ILE A 61 -23.19 -6.19 7.09
N LYS A 62 -22.70 -5.06 6.59
CA LYS A 62 -21.30 -4.91 6.17
C LYS A 62 -20.32 -5.18 7.32
N SER A 63 -20.57 -4.62 8.50
CA SER A 63 -19.72 -4.81 9.68
C SER A 63 -19.70 -6.28 10.14
N THR A 64 -20.83 -6.99 9.96
CA THR A 64 -20.93 -8.44 10.22
C THR A 64 -20.17 -9.26 9.16
N GLU A 65 -20.28 -8.90 7.88
CA GLU A 65 -19.50 -9.52 6.79
C GLU A 65 -17.99 -9.35 7.03
N ASP A 66 -17.57 -8.15 7.44
CA ASP A 66 -16.18 -7.86 7.80
C ASP A 66 -15.71 -8.70 9.00
N LEU A 67 -16.58 -8.95 9.99
CA LEU A 67 -16.28 -9.83 11.12
C LEU A 67 -16.12 -11.29 10.68
N VAL A 68 -16.98 -11.79 9.78
CA VAL A 68 -16.86 -13.14 9.23
C VAL A 68 -15.60 -13.27 8.38
N SER A 69 -15.28 -12.26 7.57
CA SER A 69 -14.03 -12.16 6.81
C SER A 69 -12.81 -12.20 7.72
N LEU A 70 -12.82 -11.46 8.83
CA LEU A 70 -11.77 -11.51 9.85
C LEU A 70 -11.64 -12.91 10.47
N SER A 71 -12.75 -13.58 10.77
CA SER A 71 -12.73 -14.96 11.29
C SER A 71 -12.11 -15.96 10.31
N ARG A 72 -12.34 -15.75 9.01
CA ARG A 72 -11.72 -16.54 7.95
C ARG A 72 -10.22 -16.26 7.89
N ARG A 73 -9.81 -15.00 7.96
CA ARG A 73 -8.40 -14.60 7.99
C ARG A 73 -7.65 -15.19 9.18
N ILE A 74 -8.28 -15.20 10.36
CA ILE A 74 -7.74 -15.86 11.55
C ILE A 74 -7.55 -17.35 11.25
N ARG A 75 -8.58 -18.06 10.77
CA ARG A 75 -8.46 -19.48 10.40
C ARG A 75 -7.39 -19.75 9.36
N GLU A 76 -7.23 -18.88 8.35
CA GLU A 76 -6.14 -18.96 7.38
C GLU A 76 -4.77 -18.86 8.05
N LEU A 77 -4.59 -17.95 9.01
CA LEU A 77 -3.35 -17.86 9.81
C LEU A 77 -3.09 -19.11 10.65
N TRP A 78 -4.14 -19.77 11.15
CA TRP A 78 -3.99 -21.05 11.86
C TRP A 78 -3.62 -22.22 10.94
N ILE A 79 -4.16 -22.27 9.72
CA ILE A 79 -3.94 -23.37 8.76
C ILE A 79 -2.60 -23.23 8.02
N ILE A 80 -2.26 -22.01 7.58
CA ILE A 80 -1.01 -21.70 6.86
C ILE A 80 0.17 -21.63 7.86
N GLY A 81 -0.11 -21.48 9.14
CA GLY A 81 0.85 -21.11 10.18
C GLY A 81 1.10 -19.60 10.16
N ALA A 82 1.74 -19.08 11.22
CA ALA A 82 2.29 -17.71 11.20
C ALA A 82 3.00 -17.54 9.87
N LEU A 83 2.71 -16.46 9.10
CA LEU A 83 3.52 -16.13 7.92
C LEU A 83 4.95 -16.18 8.42
N LYS A 84 5.68 -17.24 8.04
CA LYS A 84 7.08 -17.36 8.39
C LYS A 84 7.63 -16.03 7.92
N PRO A 85 8.21 -15.19 8.81
CA PRO A 85 8.90 -14.03 8.33
C PRO A 85 9.82 -14.56 7.25
N VAL A 86 9.76 -14.00 6.04
CA VAL A 86 10.74 -14.27 5.00
C VAL A 86 12.07 -14.16 5.74
N THR A 87 12.65 -15.32 6.04
CA THR A 87 13.94 -15.39 6.70
C THR A 87 14.82 -14.65 5.73
N GLY A 88 15.48 -13.59 6.19
CA GLY A 88 16.18 -12.61 5.34
C GLY A 88 17.15 -13.21 4.32
N GLU A 89 17.43 -14.51 4.41
CA GLU A 89 18.08 -15.33 3.40
C GLU A 89 17.38 -15.33 2.02
N VAL A 90 16.05 -15.43 1.92
CA VAL A 90 15.37 -15.46 0.61
C VAL A 90 15.35 -14.07 -0.02
N ASP A 91 15.20 -13.02 0.79
CA ASP A 91 15.22 -11.62 0.35
C ASP A 91 16.65 -11.16 -0.01
N HIS A 92 17.66 -11.54 0.78
CA HIS A 92 19.08 -11.32 0.42
C HIS A 92 19.46 -12.06 -0.86
N ASN A 93 19.02 -13.30 -1.05
CA ASN A 93 19.33 -14.01 -2.29
C ASN A 93 18.65 -13.34 -3.50
N MET A 94 17.44 -12.82 -3.34
CA MET A 94 16.76 -12.08 -4.42
C MET A 94 17.42 -10.74 -4.73
N ASP A 95 17.91 -10.00 -3.74
CA ASP A 95 18.68 -8.76 -3.95
C ASP A 95 20.04 -9.07 -4.60
N LEU A 96 20.77 -10.08 -4.12
CA LEU A 96 22.05 -10.49 -4.68
C LEU A 96 21.92 -10.99 -6.12
N ASP A 97 20.88 -11.77 -6.43
CA ASP A 97 20.60 -12.23 -7.79
C ASP A 97 20.21 -11.05 -8.70
N SER A 98 19.48 -10.07 -8.18
CA SER A 98 19.11 -8.86 -8.91
C SER A 98 20.32 -7.98 -9.23
N GLU A 99 21.23 -7.80 -8.27
CA GLU A 99 22.50 -7.08 -8.48
C GLU A 99 23.41 -7.79 -9.50
N GLN A 100 23.49 -9.12 -9.45
CA GLN A 100 24.26 -9.90 -10.42
C GLN A 100 23.69 -9.76 -11.83
N VAL A 101 22.38 -9.89 -12.00
CA VAL A 101 21.71 -9.70 -13.30
C VAL A 101 21.91 -8.28 -13.81
N PHE A 102 21.84 -7.27 -12.94
CA PHE A 102 22.10 -5.88 -13.31
C PHE A 102 23.53 -5.67 -13.82
N SER A 103 24.53 -6.25 -13.14
CA SER A 103 25.94 -6.16 -13.56
C SER A 103 26.19 -6.86 -14.91
N LEU A 104 25.54 -8.00 -15.14
CA LEU A 104 25.64 -8.76 -16.39
C LEU A 104 25.01 -7.98 -17.55
N LEU A 105 23.84 -7.39 -17.34
CA LEU A 105 23.17 -6.54 -18.33
C LEU A 105 24.01 -5.31 -18.67
N ASN A 106 24.66 -4.69 -17.69
CA ASN A 106 25.51 -3.53 -17.94
C ASN A 106 26.76 -3.91 -18.77
N THR A 107 27.36 -5.06 -18.48
CA THR A 107 28.48 -5.61 -19.25
C THR A 107 28.08 -5.93 -20.69
N LEU A 108 26.89 -6.48 -20.91
CA LEU A 108 26.35 -6.74 -22.25
C LEU A 108 26.08 -5.42 -22.99
N ARG A 109 25.52 -4.41 -22.30
CA ARG A 109 25.29 -3.07 -22.85
C ARG A 109 26.61 -2.39 -23.25
N ASP A 110 27.67 -2.55 -22.48
CA ASP A 110 29.00 -2.02 -22.80
C ASP A 110 29.63 -2.72 -24.00
N ARG A 111 29.52 -4.05 -24.08
CA ARG A 111 29.96 -4.79 -25.27
C ARG A 111 29.20 -4.39 -26.52
N GLN A 112 27.88 -4.18 -26.43
CA GLN A 112 27.09 -3.72 -27.56
C GLN A 112 27.48 -2.31 -27.98
N ARG A 113 27.74 -1.40 -27.03
CA ARG A 113 28.29 -0.05 -27.31
C ARG A 113 29.64 -0.11 -28.00
N GLN A 114 30.57 -0.94 -27.51
CA GLN A 114 31.88 -1.13 -28.14
C GLN A 114 31.76 -1.72 -29.53
N ASN A 115 30.86 -2.67 -29.74
CA ASN A 115 30.64 -3.27 -31.05
C ASN A 115 30.05 -2.24 -32.04
N MET A 116 29.07 -1.42 -31.61
CA MET A 116 28.55 -0.33 -32.42
C MET A 116 29.60 0.73 -32.73
N LEU A 117 30.49 1.07 -31.78
CA LEU A 117 31.61 1.98 -32.02
C LEU A 117 32.62 1.41 -33.02
N GLN A 118 32.91 0.10 -32.97
CA GLN A 118 33.80 -0.56 -33.94
C GLN A 118 33.18 -0.60 -35.34
N HIS A 119 31.88 -0.86 -35.44
CA HIS A 119 31.15 -0.82 -36.71
C HIS A 119 31.02 0.61 -37.27
N ALA A 120 30.82 1.61 -36.40
CA ALA A 120 30.78 3.03 -36.80
C ALA A 120 32.16 3.55 -37.21
N ALA A 121 33.24 3.12 -36.54
CA ALA A 121 34.62 3.43 -36.92
C ALA A 121 35.00 2.79 -38.27
N ALA A 122 34.48 1.60 -38.57
CA ALA A 122 34.66 0.95 -39.87
C ALA A 122 33.82 1.59 -40.99
N ALA A 123 32.68 2.21 -40.65
CA ALA A 123 31.77 2.85 -41.60
C ALA A 123 32.04 4.36 -41.85
N GLY A 124 33.06 4.95 -41.22
CA GLY A 124 33.49 6.33 -41.48
C GLY A 124 32.52 7.44 -41.06
N GLY A 125 31.49 7.13 -40.26
CA GLY A 125 30.48 8.09 -39.80
C GLY A 125 30.51 8.28 -38.29
N GLY A 126 31.02 9.43 -37.83
CA GLY A 126 31.06 9.78 -36.41
C GLY A 126 29.67 10.04 -35.83
N PHE A 127 29.30 9.30 -34.79
CA PHE A 127 28.11 9.55 -34.00
C PHE A 127 28.54 9.81 -32.55
N THR A 128 28.41 11.05 -32.08
CA THR A 128 28.65 11.42 -30.68
C THR A 128 27.38 11.24 -29.88
N TYR A 129 27.42 10.42 -28.83
CA TYR A 129 26.36 10.39 -27.82
C TYR A 129 26.76 11.30 -26.67
N GLU A 130 25.95 12.32 -26.43
CA GLU A 130 26.03 13.15 -25.22
C GLU A 130 25.49 12.31 -24.06
N VAL A 131 26.34 12.08 -23.05
CA VAL A 131 25.91 11.47 -21.79
C VAL A 131 25.10 12.55 -21.08
N ALA A 132 23.78 12.45 -21.13
CA ALA A 132 22.90 13.26 -20.28
C ALA A 132 23.19 12.89 -18.82
N GLY A 133 24.08 13.66 -18.20
CA GLY A 133 24.30 13.67 -16.76
C GLY A 133 22.98 14.03 -16.09
N HIS A 134 22.56 13.19 -15.16
CA HIS A 134 21.39 13.42 -14.33
C HIS A 134 21.69 14.64 -13.45
N GLU A 135 21.18 15.82 -13.81
CA GLU A 135 21.21 17.02 -12.98
C GLU A 135 20.42 16.76 -11.70
N GLY A 136 21.15 16.46 -10.62
CA GLY A 136 20.69 16.64 -9.26
C GLY A 136 21.21 17.98 -8.76
N HIS A 137 20.29 18.91 -8.49
CA HIS A 137 20.53 20.15 -7.77
C HIS A 137 21.33 19.92 -6.48
N GLU A 138 22.37 20.73 -6.24
CA GLU A 138 22.69 21.29 -4.91
C GLU A 138 23.87 22.28 -4.97
N GLY A 139 23.71 23.42 -4.29
CA GLY A 139 24.82 24.05 -3.58
C GLY A 139 25.66 25.11 -4.31
N GLN A 140 25.17 26.35 -4.30
CA GLN A 140 25.94 27.57 -4.54
C GLN A 140 27.00 27.80 -3.45
N ILE A 141 28.29 27.91 -3.80
CA ILE A 141 29.32 28.60 -2.99
C ILE A 141 30.34 29.28 -3.94
N GLU A 142 30.54 30.58 -3.76
CA GLU A 142 31.43 31.48 -4.52
C GLU A 142 32.93 31.17 -4.42
N PRO A 143 33.78 31.68 -5.35
CA PRO A 143 35.19 31.34 -5.45
C PRO A 143 36.07 32.14 -4.48
N ILE A 144 36.93 31.43 -3.72
CA ILE A 144 38.04 32.05 -2.97
C ILE A 144 39.27 32.08 -3.88
N SER A 145 39.75 33.28 -4.15
CA SER A 145 41.00 33.57 -4.84
C SER A 145 42.21 33.18 -3.98
N GLU A 146 43.23 32.56 -4.57
CA GLU A 146 44.58 32.52 -3.98
C GLU A 146 45.59 33.20 -4.91
N PRO A 147 46.47 34.06 -4.37
CA PRO A 147 47.48 34.75 -5.15
C PRO A 147 48.86 34.07 -5.11
N LYS A 148 49.56 34.26 -6.24
CA LYS A 148 51.00 34.49 -6.44
C LYS A 148 51.83 33.37 -7.04
#